data_AF-A0A9D1XEF5-F1
#
_entry.id   AF-A0A9D1XEF5-F1
#
_cell.length_a   1.000
_cell.length_b   1.000
_cell.length_c   1.000
_cell.angle_alpha   90.00
_cell.angle_beta   90.00
_cell.angle_gamma   90.00
#
_symmetry.space_group_name_H-M   'P 1'
#
loop_
_entity.id
_entity.type
_entity.pdbx_description
1 polymer ?
#
loop_
_entity_poly.entity_id
_entity_poly.type
_entity_poly.pdbx_seq_one_letter_code
_entity_poly.pdbx_strand_id
1 'polypeptide(L)'
;MNIHRNPLCGRNFEYYSEDPLLSGMCAAADTKGVQSHAGHGTTIKHFAANNQEDNRMFTNAHISERALREIYLKGFEIAVRTAQPMSIMTSYNLLNGTHTANHHDLLTAAARDEWGFAGVIMTDWGTSEDMRALFGFGQLKYSYSAPDGCVSAGNDLQMPGCRKNIDALIQAVKDGTLTVGELQGCVYRILKIVLQSDAYGDCRSYTEQFGELLWMVKTER
;
A
#
# COMPACT_ATOMS: atom_id res chain seq x y z
N MET A 1 -6.36 11.44 -2.82
CA MET A 1 -7.32 11.91 -1.79
C MET A 1 -6.65 12.49 -0.54
N ASN A 2 -5.47 13.11 -0.65
CA ASN A 2 -4.91 13.87 0.48
C ASN A 2 -5.71 15.17 0.70
N ILE A 3 -5.71 15.70 1.92
CA ILE A 3 -6.40 16.94 2.27
C ILE A 3 -5.74 18.15 1.61
N HIS A 4 -6.53 19.10 1.09
CA HIS A 4 -6.04 20.41 0.65
C HIS A 4 -5.63 21.27 1.86
N ARG A 5 -4.50 20.93 2.49
CA ARG A 5 -3.99 21.67 3.66
C ARG A 5 -3.63 23.12 3.33
N ASN A 6 -3.12 23.34 2.13
CA ASN A 6 -2.71 24.66 1.65
C ASN A 6 -2.97 24.75 0.14
N PRO A 7 -3.49 25.88 -0.38
CA PRO A 7 -3.80 26.03 -1.80
C PRO A 7 -2.58 25.92 -2.72
N LEU A 8 -1.36 26.13 -2.21
CA LEU A 8 -0.11 26.08 -2.96
C LEU A 8 0.43 24.67 -3.19
N CYS A 9 -0.21 23.62 -2.64
CA CYS A 9 0.24 22.25 -2.90
C CYS A 9 0.02 21.88 -4.37
N GLY A 10 1.12 21.52 -5.06
CA GLY A 10 1.12 21.24 -6.49
C GLY A 10 0.25 20.06 -6.94
N ARG A 11 -0.20 19.20 -6.02
CA ARG A 11 -1.07 18.05 -6.30
C ARG A 11 -2.52 18.21 -5.85
N ASN A 12 -2.94 19.41 -5.44
CA ASN A 12 -4.34 19.66 -5.11
C ASN A 12 -5.30 19.32 -6.26
N PHE A 13 -4.86 19.42 -7.52
CA PHE A 13 -5.72 19.12 -8.68
C PHE A 13 -6.19 17.65 -8.77
N GLU A 14 -5.48 16.70 -8.15
CA GLU A 14 -5.85 15.27 -8.12
C GLU A 14 -6.41 14.83 -6.76
N TYR A 15 -6.60 15.79 -5.86
CA TYR A 15 -7.22 15.60 -4.56
C TYR A 15 -8.65 16.16 -4.60
N TYR A 16 -9.47 15.89 -3.58
CA TYR A 16 -10.89 16.24 -3.62
C TYR A 16 -11.19 17.53 -2.87
N SER A 17 -10.79 17.66 -1.60
CA SER A 17 -11.20 18.78 -0.75
C SER A 17 -10.25 19.02 0.41
N GLU A 18 -10.41 20.18 1.05
CA GLU A 18 -9.90 20.45 2.40
C GLU A 18 -10.74 19.74 3.49
N ASP A 19 -11.99 19.38 3.17
CA ASP A 19 -12.89 18.69 4.09
C ASP A 19 -12.72 17.15 4.01
N PRO A 20 -12.53 16.46 5.15
CA PRO A 20 -12.31 15.01 5.16
C PRO A 20 -13.55 14.19 4.85
N LEU A 21 -14.75 14.67 5.18
CA LEU A 21 -15.99 13.96 4.90
C LEU A 21 -16.24 13.92 3.38
N LEU A 22 -16.15 15.07 2.73
CA LEU A 22 -16.28 15.19 1.28
C LEU A 22 -15.22 14.34 0.56
N SER A 23 -13.95 14.44 0.98
CA SER A 23 -12.87 13.65 0.41
C SER A 23 -13.09 12.15 0.54
N GLY A 24 -13.57 11.69 1.71
CA GLY A 24 -13.87 10.29 1.96
C GLY A 24 -15.05 9.77 1.15
N MET A 25 -16.13 10.56 1.03
CA MET A 25 -17.32 10.19 0.25
C MET A 25 -17.01 10.11 -1.25
N CYS A 26 -16.24 11.05 -1.80
CA CYS A 26 -15.79 10.99 -3.20
C CYS A 26 -14.93 9.75 -3.46
N ALA A 27 -13.92 9.50 -2.61
CA ALA A 27 -13.08 8.32 -2.74
C ALA A 27 -13.90 7.02 -2.66
N ALA A 28 -14.86 6.93 -1.73
CA ALA A 28 -15.74 5.77 -1.61
C ALA A 28 -16.63 5.57 -2.84
N ALA A 29 -17.14 6.67 -3.43
CA ALA A 29 -17.95 6.62 -4.64
C ALA A 29 -17.13 6.12 -5.84
N ASP A 30 -15.93 6.67 -6.04
CA ASP A 30 -15.02 6.25 -7.12
C ASP A 30 -14.60 4.79 -6.96
N THR A 31 -14.25 4.36 -5.73
CA THR A 31 -13.95 2.96 -5.44
C THR A 31 -15.13 2.04 -5.77
N LYS A 32 -16.37 2.39 -5.37
CA LYS A 32 -17.55 1.59 -5.70
C LYS A 32 -17.81 1.52 -7.20
N GLY A 33 -17.63 2.64 -7.92
CA GLY A 33 -17.84 2.68 -9.37
C GLY A 33 -16.82 1.85 -10.15
N VAL A 34 -15.55 1.85 -9.73
CA VAL A 34 -14.54 0.98 -10.35
C VAL A 34 -14.79 -0.48 -9.98
N GLN A 35 -14.93 -0.78 -8.69
CA GLN A 35 -15.07 -2.15 -8.18
C GLN A 35 -16.47 -2.77 -8.41
N SER A 36 -17.41 -2.04 -9.02
CA SER A 36 -18.63 -2.66 -9.56
C SER A 36 -18.35 -3.52 -10.79
N HIS A 37 -17.21 -3.30 -11.45
CA HIS A 37 -16.71 -4.17 -12.51
C HIS A 37 -15.90 -5.29 -11.86
N ALA A 38 -16.32 -6.54 -12.07
CA ALA A 38 -15.65 -7.71 -11.51
C ALA A 38 -14.17 -7.71 -11.88
N GLY A 39 -13.31 -8.09 -10.94
CA GLY A 39 -11.87 -8.20 -11.16
C GLY A 39 -11.08 -6.88 -11.19
N HIS A 40 -11.74 -5.72 -11.15
CA HIS A 40 -11.09 -4.42 -11.09
C HIS A 40 -11.03 -3.87 -9.66
N GLY A 41 -9.90 -3.25 -9.31
CA GLY A 41 -9.62 -2.72 -7.98
C GLY A 41 -9.10 -1.29 -8.00
N THR A 42 -9.39 -0.52 -6.95
CA THR A 42 -8.76 0.81 -6.76
C THR A 42 -7.66 0.78 -5.72
N THR A 43 -6.71 1.70 -5.87
CA THR A 43 -5.71 2.03 -4.87
C THR A 43 -5.94 3.45 -4.36
N ILE A 44 -6.38 3.61 -3.11
CA ILE A 44 -6.51 4.95 -2.51
C ILE A 44 -5.15 5.46 -2.03
N LYS A 45 -4.86 6.75 -2.27
CA LYS A 45 -3.52 7.34 -2.06
C LYS A 45 -3.54 8.83 -1.68
N HIS A 46 -2.49 9.37 -1.04
CA HIS A 46 -1.30 8.70 -0.48
C HIS A 46 -1.44 8.65 1.03
N PHE A 47 -1.29 7.47 1.63
CA PHE A 47 -1.57 7.21 3.03
C PHE A 47 -0.31 7.39 3.89
N ALA A 48 -0.15 8.47 4.67
CA ALA A 48 -1.02 9.62 4.85
C ALA A 48 -0.22 10.93 4.95
N ALA A 49 -0.92 12.05 5.03
CA ALA A 49 -0.34 13.38 5.26
C ALA A 49 0.68 13.87 4.19
N ASN A 50 0.56 13.39 2.94
CA ASN A 50 1.31 13.90 1.80
C ASN A 50 0.67 15.17 1.22
N ASN A 51 0.77 16.29 1.95
CA ASN A 51 0.07 17.54 1.61
C ASN A 51 0.99 18.64 1.06
N GLN A 52 2.25 18.31 0.75
CA GLN A 52 3.25 19.24 0.22
C GLN A 52 4.17 18.48 -0.75
N GLU A 53 4.33 19.01 -1.97
CA GLU A 53 5.22 18.40 -2.96
C GLU A 53 6.69 18.78 -2.77
N ASP A 54 6.94 19.99 -2.28
CA ASP A 54 8.29 20.44 -1.98
C ASP A 54 8.93 19.49 -0.95
N ASN A 55 10.05 18.88 -1.35
CA ASN A 55 10.79 17.91 -0.58
C ASN A 55 9.97 16.69 -0.06
N ARG A 56 8.90 16.29 -0.75
CA ARG A 56 7.94 15.26 -0.26
C ARG A 56 8.56 13.93 0.18
N MET A 57 9.74 13.57 -0.35
CA MET A 57 10.47 12.36 0.06
C MET A 57 11.16 12.45 1.42
N PHE A 58 11.41 13.66 1.92
CA PHE A 58 12.21 13.88 3.12
C PHE A 58 11.56 14.90 4.07
N THR A 59 10.28 15.20 3.89
CA THR A 59 9.52 15.97 4.87
C THR A 59 9.10 15.09 6.04
N ASN A 60 9.05 15.68 7.24
CA ASN A 60 8.47 15.05 8.42
C ASN A 60 7.26 15.88 8.88
N ALA A 61 6.06 15.32 8.69
CA ALA A 61 4.84 15.95 9.11
C ALA A 61 4.64 15.73 10.62
N HIS A 62 4.72 16.80 11.40
CA HIS A 62 4.44 16.79 12.83
C HIS A 62 2.97 17.12 13.09
N ILE A 63 2.18 16.11 13.43
CA ILE A 63 0.72 16.21 13.52
C ILE A 63 0.26 15.58 14.83
N SER A 64 -0.58 16.30 15.58
CA SER A 64 -1.21 15.76 16.78
C SER A 64 -2.15 14.61 16.43
N GLU A 65 -2.31 13.64 17.34
CA GLU A 65 -3.21 12.51 17.10
C GLU A 65 -4.62 12.97 16.73
N ARG A 66 -5.15 13.98 17.44
CA ARG A 66 -6.47 14.54 17.14
C ARG A 66 -6.59 15.01 15.69
N ALA A 67 -5.65 15.83 15.22
CA ALA A 67 -5.68 16.31 13.83
C ALA A 67 -5.48 15.17 12.84
N LEU A 68 -4.62 14.20 13.15
CA LEU A 68 -4.39 13.02 12.31
C LEU A 68 -5.70 12.22 12.15
N ARG A 69 -6.38 11.89 13.25
CA ARG A 69 -7.63 11.12 13.29
C ARG A 69 -8.82 11.86 12.66
N GLU A 70 -9.00 13.13 13.01
CA GLU A 70 -10.18 13.90 12.59
C GLU A 70 -10.07 14.43 11.15
N ILE A 71 -8.86 14.71 10.65
CA ILE A 71 -8.64 15.35 9.35
C ILE A 71 -7.93 14.41 8.36
N TYR A 72 -6.69 14.05 8.63
CA TYR A 72 -5.83 13.43 7.60
C TYR A 72 -6.13 11.95 7.35
N LEU A 73 -6.65 11.23 8.34
CA LEU A 73 -7.04 9.83 8.24
C LEU A 73 -8.53 9.63 7.97
N LYS A 74 -9.37 10.60 8.35
CA LYS A 74 -10.83 10.45 8.30
C LYS A 74 -11.36 10.11 6.91
N GLY A 75 -10.82 10.72 5.86
CA GLY A 75 -11.20 10.38 4.48
C GLY A 75 -10.87 8.93 4.12
N PHE A 76 -9.69 8.44 4.50
CA PHE A 76 -9.28 7.05 4.29
C PHE A 76 -10.15 6.07 5.09
N GLU A 77 -10.45 6.38 6.35
CA GLU A 77 -11.37 5.59 7.18
C GLU A 77 -12.75 5.46 6.51
N ILE A 78 -13.32 6.56 6.03
CA ILE A 78 -14.62 6.55 5.33
C ILE A 78 -14.53 5.67 4.09
N ALA A 79 -13.51 5.83 3.25
CA ALA A 79 -13.34 5.02 2.04
C ALA A 79 -13.21 3.52 2.35
N VAL A 80 -12.42 3.15 3.36
CA VAL A 80 -12.24 1.77 3.82
C VAL A 80 -13.56 1.18 4.32
N ARG A 81 -14.21 1.84 5.29
CA ARG A 81 -15.44 1.31 5.91
C ARG A 81 -16.63 1.28 4.94
N THR A 82 -16.66 2.19 3.97
CA THR A 82 -17.81 2.34 3.06
C THR A 82 -17.68 1.52 1.77
N ALA A 83 -16.46 1.33 1.27
CA ALA A 83 -16.22 0.80 -0.08
C ALA A 83 -15.17 -0.32 -0.17
N GLN A 84 -14.35 -0.54 0.87
CA GLN A 84 -13.28 -1.56 0.89
C GLN A 84 -12.45 -1.56 -0.40
N PRO A 85 -11.63 -0.52 -0.66
CA PRO A 85 -10.75 -0.52 -1.81
C PRO A 85 -9.81 -1.74 -1.76
N MET A 86 -9.51 -2.34 -2.90
CA MET A 86 -8.59 -3.50 -2.96
C MET A 86 -7.18 -3.14 -2.47
N SER A 87 -6.79 -1.86 -2.55
CA SER A 87 -5.48 -1.42 -2.09
C SER A 87 -5.42 0.00 -1.49
N ILE A 88 -4.41 0.22 -0.66
CA ILE A 88 -3.95 1.52 -0.17
C ILE A 88 -2.48 1.69 -0.58
N MET A 89 -2.11 2.88 -1.05
CA MET A 89 -0.71 3.25 -1.30
C MET A 89 -0.24 4.23 -0.23
N THR A 90 0.88 3.94 0.42
CA THR A 90 1.47 4.83 1.42
C THR A 90 2.06 6.09 0.79
N SER A 91 2.45 7.06 1.59
CA SER A 91 3.16 8.26 1.12
C SER A 91 4.68 8.13 1.21
N TYR A 92 5.39 9.09 0.64
CA TYR A 92 6.85 9.17 0.78
C TYR A 92 7.31 9.73 2.13
N ASN A 93 6.56 10.71 2.66
CA ASN A 93 6.99 11.51 3.81
C ASN A 93 7.09 10.69 5.10
N LEU A 94 7.80 11.27 6.06
CA LEU A 94 7.71 10.84 7.45
C LEU A 94 6.46 11.47 8.09
N LEU A 95 5.85 10.73 9.01
CA LEU A 95 4.80 11.19 9.89
C LEU A 95 5.29 10.99 11.33
N ASN A 96 5.41 12.09 12.07
CA ASN A 96 5.90 12.09 13.45
C ASN A 96 7.22 11.31 13.66
N GLY A 97 8.12 11.34 12.67
CA GLY A 97 9.45 10.71 12.74
C GLY A 97 9.57 9.33 12.10
N THR A 98 8.48 8.73 11.61
CA THR A 98 8.51 7.40 10.97
C THR A 98 8.00 7.50 9.53
N HIS A 99 8.68 6.88 8.56
CA HIS A 99 8.13 6.77 7.20
C HIS A 99 6.77 6.10 7.23
N THR A 100 5.80 6.63 6.50
CA THR A 100 4.44 6.04 6.49
C THR A 100 4.44 4.60 6.00
N ALA A 101 5.37 4.24 5.11
CA ALA A 101 5.62 2.86 4.67
C ALA A 101 6.08 1.91 5.79
N ASN A 102 6.68 2.42 6.87
CA ASN A 102 7.15 1.65 8.04
C ASN A 102 6.29 1.91 9.29
N HIS A 103 5.14 2.58 9.18
CA HIS A 103 4.41 3.08 10.34
C HIS A 103 3.34 2.08 10.81
N HIS A 104 3.69 1.18 11.74
CA HIS A 104 2.79 0.13 12.23
C HIS A 104 1.43 0.66 12.72
N ASP A 105 1.41 1.74 13.51
CA ASP A 105 0.14 2.28 14.03
C ASP A 105 -0.78 2.83 12.92
N LEU A 106 -0.20 3.22 11.78
CA LEU A 106 -0.96 3.71 10.64
C LEU A 106 -1.50 2.54 9.80
N LEU A 107 -0.63 1.59 9.48
CA LEU A 107 -0.90 0.53 8.50
C LEU A 107 -1.59 -0.69 9.10
N THR A 108 -1.26 -1.07 10.33
CA THR A 108 -1.86 -2.20 11.03
C THR A 108 -2.91 -1.71 12.02
N ALA A 109 -2.52 -0.93 13.04
CA ALA A 109 -3.45 -0.56 14.11
C ALA A 109 -4.66 0.24 13.59
N ALA A 110 -4.43 1.36 12.89
CA ALA A 110 -5.54 2.16 12.36
C ALA A 110 -6.23 1.48 11.17
N ALA A 111 -5.50 1.19 10.09
CA ALA A 111 -6.16 0.71 8.87
C ALA A 111 -6.76 -0.69 9.01
N ARG A 112 -6.04 -1.66 9.61
CA ARG A 112 -6.52 -3.05 9.69
C ARG A 112 -7.32 -3.31 10.95
N ASP A 113 -6.77 -3.03 12.12
CA ASP A 113 -7.37 -3.45 13.38
C ASP A 113 -8.59 -2.60 13.74
N GLU A 114 -8.51 -1.27 13.57
CA GLU A 114 -9.64 -0.39 13.89
C GLU A 114 -10.65 -0.28 12.74
N TRP A 115 -10.20 -0.11 11.49
CA TRP A 115 -11.10 0.14 10.35
C TRP A 115 -11.55 -1.13 9.63
N GLY A 116 -10.85 -2.25 9.82
CA GLY A 116 -11.13 -3.51 9.15
C GLY A 116 -10.71 -3.51 7.68
N PHE A 117 -9.62 -2.83 7.31
CA PHE A 117 -9.10 -2.86 5.94
C PHE A 117 -8.64 -4.28 5.55
N ALA A 118 -9.29 -4.86 4.54
CA ALA A 118 -9.06 -6.24 4.12
C ALA A 118 -8.08 -6.40 2.94
N GLY A 119 -7.68 -5.29 2.32
CA GLY A 119 -6.87 -5.27 1.10
C GLY A 119 -5.37 -5.26 1.33
N VAL A 120 -4.65 -4.89 0.26
CA VAL A 120 -3.19 -4.81 0.20
C VAL A 120 -2.72 -3.37 0.41
N ILE A 121 -1.69 -3.19 1.25
CA ILE A 121 -0.99 -1.92 1.38
C ILE A 121 0.31 -1.99 0.56
N MET A 122 0.57 -0.96 -0.25
CA MET A 122 1.80 -0.86 -1.03
C MET A 122 2.55 0.45 -0.77
N THR A 123 3.85 0.49 -1.04
CA THR A 123 4.62 1.75 -1.00
C THR A 123 4.28 2.66 -2.17
N ASP A 124 4.52 3.97 -2.03
CA ASP A 124 4.69 4.84 -3.20
C ASP A 124 6.00 4.48 -3.94
N TRP A 125 6.13 4.90 -5.19
CA TRP A 125 7.14 4.43 -6.13
C TRP A 125 8.56 4.80 -5.70
N GLY A 126 9.36 3.82 -5.27
CA GLY A 126 10.74 3.99 -4.85
C GLY A 126 10.91 4.41 -3.38
N THR A 127 9.87 4.33 -2.55
CA THR A 127 9.95 4.75 -1.14
C THR A 127 10.92 3.91 -0.31
N SER A 128 11.11 2.63 -0.67
CA SER A 128 12.03 1.69 -0.01
C SER A 128 13.35 1.49 -0.75
N GLU A 129 13.70 2.41 -1.66
CA GLU A 129 14.91 2.32 -2.47
C GLU A 129 15.71 3.63 -2.43
N ASP A 130 17.02 3.51 -2.68
CA ASP A 130 17.88 4.66 -2.88
C ASP A 130 17.66 5.25 -4.28
N MET A 131 16.72 6.17 -4.37
CA MET A 131 16.37 6.82 -5.63
C MET A 131 17.12 8.13 -5.88
N ARG A 132 18.18 8.43 -5.12
CA ARG A 132 18.94 9.69 -5.23
C ARG A 132 19.47 9.94 -6.64
N ALA A 133 20.04 8.91 -7.25
CA ALA A 133 20.60 9.01 -8.60
C ALA A 133 19.51 9.26 -9.67
N LEU A 134 18.33 8.67 -9.50
CA LEU A 134 17.23 8.79 -10.46
C LEU A 134 16.55 10.16 -10.39
N PHE A 135 16.42 10.73 -9.20
CA PHE A 135 15.71 11.99 -8.98
C PHE A 135 16.64 13.18 -8.72
N GLY A 136 17.96 13.00 -8.82
CA GLY A 136 18.94 14.07 -8.67
C GLY A 136 19.04 14.65 -7.26
N PHE A 137 18.78 13.84 -6.23
CA PHE A 137 18.86 14.31 -4.84
C PHE A 137 20.30 14.31 -4.31
N GLY A 138 20.61 15.32 -3.50
CA GLY A 138 21.85 15.41 -2.74
C GLY A 138 21.83 14.51 -1.49
N GLN A 139 22.57 14.93 -0.45
CA GLN A 139 22.51 14.26 0.84
C GLN A 139 21.11 14.39 1.45
N LEU A 140 20.61 13.27 1.97
CA LEU A 140 19.29 13.19 2.56
C LEU A 140 19.38 13.38 4.07
N LYS A 141 18.50 14.23 4.62
CA LYS A 141 18.36 14.38 6.08
C LYS A 141 17.81 13.10 6.73
N TYR A 142 16.89 12.42 6.03
CA TYR A 142 16.28 11.16 6.43
C TYR A 142 16.55 10.11 5.36
N SER A 143 16.76 8.86 5.76
CA SER A 143 16.91 7.75 4.82
C SER A 143 15.60 7.47 4.07
N TYR A 144 15.61 6.51 3.14
CA TYR A 144 14.39 5.88 2.62
C TYR A 144 13.85 4.83 3.60
N SER A 145 12.63 4.36 3.40
CA SER A 145 11.98 3.38 4.29
C SER A 145 12.70 2.03 4.27
N ALA A 146 12.82 1.39 5.43
CA ALA A 146 13.49 0.09 5.57
C ALA A 146 12.60 -1.04 4.99
N PRO A 147 13.14 -1.97 4.15
CA PRO A 147 12.35 -3.05 3.56
C PRO A 147 11.70 -3.99 4.58
N ASP A 148 12.43 -4.39 5.61
CA ASP A 148 11.98 -5.20 6.74
C ASP A 148 10.93 -4.44 7.57
N GLY A 149 11.18 -3.15 7.85
CA GLY A 149 10.21 -2.27 8.50
C GLY A 149 8.91 -2.11 7.72
N CYS A 150 8.92 -2.23 6.39
CA CYS A 150 7.70 -2.22 5.58
C CYS A 150 6.84 -3.44 5.92
N VAL A 151 7.45 -4.63 5.93
CA VAL A 151 6.76 -5.89 6.21
C VAL A 151 6.23 -5.91 7.64
N SER A 152 7.07 -5.60 8.64
CA SER A 152 6.64 -5.58 10.04
C SER A 152 5.55 -4.56 10.33
N ALA A 153 5.52 -3.45 9.59
CA ALA A 153 4.44 -2.47 9.71
C ALA A 153 3.13 -2.92 9.03
N GLY A 154 3.14 -3.95 8.18
CA GLY A 154 1.98 -4.40 7.42
C GLY A 154 1.83 -3.77 6.03
N ASN A 155 2.91 -3.18 5.49
CA ASN A 155 3.03 -2.82 4.07
C ASN A 155 3.41 -4.07 3.27
N ASP A 156 2.49 -4.55 2.45
CA ASP A 156 2.60 -5.86 1.82
C ASP A 156 3.45 -5.85 0.55
N LEU A 157 3.48 -4.73 -0.17
CA LEU A 157 4.08 -4.66 -1.51
C LEU A 157 4.98 -3.42 -1.68
N GLN A 158 6.28 -3.67 -1.85
CA GLN A 158 7.27 -2.64 -2.18
C GLN A 158 7.27 -2.38 -3.69
N MET A 159 7.14 -1.11 -4.05
CA MET A 159 6.89 -0.66 -5.41
C MET A 159 7.89 0.43 -5.81
N PRO A 160 8.72 0.23 -6.86
CA PRO A 160 9.05 -1.08 -7.40
C PRO A 160 9.75 -1.92 -6.33
N GLY A 161 9.88 -3.23 -6.59
CA GLY A 161 10.79 -4.06 -5.83
C GLY A 161 12.13 -4.16 -6.55
N CYS A 162 13.23 -4.04 -5.82
CA CYS A 162 14.57 -4.30 -6.33
C CYS A 162 15.26 -5.46 -5.60
N ARG A 163 16.40 -5.90 -6.15
CA ARG A 163 17.21 -6.98 -5.57
C ARG A 163 17.67 -6.67 -4.14
N LYS A 164 17.98 -5.40 -3.85
CA LYS A 164 18.38 -4.98 -2.50
C LYS A 164 17.26 -5.15 -1.47
N ASN A 165 16.00 -4.91 -1.86
CA ASN A 165 14.87 -5.16 -0.96
C ASN A 165 14.77 -6.66 -0.64
N ILE A 166 14.90 -7.52 -1.65
CA ILE A 166 14.85 -8.98 -1.49
C ILE A 166 15.98 -9.45 -0.55
N ASP A 167 17.22 -9.02 -0.82
CA ASP A 167 18.37 -9.44 -0.02
C ASP A 167 18.26 -8.96 1.44
N ALA A 168 17.74 -7.74 1.66
CA ALA A 168 17.46 -7.22 3.00
C ALA A 168 16.40 -8.05 3.74
N LEU A 169 15.30 -8.42 3.08
CA LEU A 169 14.26 -9.26 3.69
C LEU A 169 14.78 -10.67 4.02
N ILE A 170 15.57 -11.28 3.13
CA ILE A 170 16.20 -12.58 3.39
C ILE A 170 17.13 -12.49 4.60
N GLN A 171 17.91 -11.41 4.69
CA GLN A 171 18.83 -11.21 5.81
C GLN A 171 18.07 -11.00 7.13
N ALA A 172 17.03 -10.19 7.12
CA ALA A 172 16.19 -9.92 8.29
C ALA A 172 15.52 -11.20 8.85
N VAL A 173 15.15 -12.14 7.97
CA VAL A 173 14.65 -13.45 8.41
C VAL A 173 15.76 -14.30 9.02
N LYS A 174 16.97 -14.28 8.44
CA LYS A 174 18.10 -15.08 8.93
C LYS A 174 18.59 -14.62 10.30
N ASP A 175 18.60 -13.32 10.55
CA ASP A 175 19.03 -12.75 11.83
C ASP A 175 17.90 -12.59 12.86
N GLY A 176 16.66 -12.86 12.45
CA GLY A 176 15.50 -12.90 13.33
C GLY A 176 14.88 -11.53 13.62
N THR A 177 15.30 -10.47 12.93
CA THR A 177 14.64 -9.16 13.00
C THR A 177 13.28 -9.13 12.31
N LEU A 178 13.03 -10.05 11.38
CA LEU A 178 11.74 -10.29 10.74
C LEU A 178 11.36 -11.76 10.87
N THR A 179 10.13 -12.06 11.27
CA THR A 179 9.63 -13.44 11.33
C THR A 179 9.13 -13.91 9.96
N VAL A 180 9.22 -15.22 9.71
CA VAL A 180 8.59 -15.83 8.52
C VAL A 180 7.08 -15.60 8.51
N GLY A 181 6.44 -15.56 9.68
CA GLY A 181 5.00 -15.32 9.82
C GLY A 181 4.57 -13.94 9.34
N GLU A 182 5.36 -12.89 9.62
CA GLU A 182 5.09 -11.53 9.11
C GLU A 182 5.12 -11.49 7.58
N LEU A 183 6.15 -12.10 6.96
CA LEU A 183 6.23 -12.23 5.49
C LEU A 183 5.05 -13.01 4.92
N GLN A 184 4.71 -14.16 5.52
CA GLN A 184 3.56 -14.97 5.10
C GLN A 184 2.26 -14.19 5.20
N GLY A 185 2.10 -13.33 6.21
CA GLY A 185 0.96 -12.44 6.34
C GLY A 185 0.82 -11.51 5.13
N CYS A 186 1.91 -10.85 4.72
CA CYS A 186 1.90 -9.98 3.55
C CYS A 186 1.60 -10.75 2.26
N VAL A 187 2.26 -11.90 2.06
CA VAL A 187 2.02 -12.77 0.90
C VAL A 187 0.57 -13.24 0.85
N TYR A 188 -0.01 -13.64 1.98
CA TYR A 188 -1.41 -14.06 2.06
C TYR A 188 -2.36 -12.95 1.58
N ARG A 189 -2.14 -11.70 2.00
CA ARG A 189 -2.96 -10.57 1.57
C ARG A 189 -2.81 -10.27 0.08
N ILE A 190 -1.58 -10.33 -0.45
CA ILE A 190 -1.33 -10.20 -1.88
C ILE A 190 -2.10 -11.28 -2.65
N LEU A 191 -1.94 -12.56 -2.29
CA LEU A 191 -2.61 -13.66 -2.96
C LEU A 191 -4.13 -13.52 -2.91
N LYS A 192 -4.69 -13.05 -1.79
CA LYS A 192 -6.13 -12.80 -1.66
C LYS A 192 -6.63 -11.78 -2.69
N ILE A 193 -5.90 -10.68 -2.89
CA ILE A 193 -6.26 -9.67 -3.90
C ILE A 193 -6.05 -10.18 -5.32
N VAL A 194 -4.96 -10.89 -5.59
CA VAL A 194 -4.70 -11.48 -6.92
C VAL A 194 -5.82 -12.47 -7.30
N LEU A 195 -6.30 -13.28 -6.37
CA LEU A 195 -7.41 -14.21 -6.60
C LEU A 195 -8.79 -13.52 -6.75
N GLN A 196 -8.89 -12.24 -6.40
CA GLN A 196 -10.10 -11.42 -6.54
C GLN A 196 -10.03 -10.47 -7.74
N SER A 197 -8.91 -10.44 -8.45
CA SER A 197 -8.69 -9.58 -9.61
C SER A 197 -8.69 -10.36 -10.91
N ASP A 198 -8.78 -9.64 -12.04
CA ASP A 198 -8.68 -10.23 -13.38
C ASP A 198 -7.26 -10.69 -13.76
N ALA A 199 -6.31 -10.67 -12.82
CA ALA A 199 -4.94 -11.16 -13.05
C ALA A 199 -4.89 -12.61 -13.57
N TYR A 200 -5.93 -13.41 -13.31
CA TYR A 200 -6.08 -14.78 -13.79
C TYR A 200 -7.27 -14.99 -14.73
N GLY A 201 -7.91 -13.93 -15.24
CA GLY A 201 -9.10 -14.03 -16.10
C GLY A 201 -8.86 -14.86 -17.37
N ASP A 202 -7.63 -14.86 -17.89
CA ASP A 202 -7.21 -15.61 -19.09
C ASP A 202 -6.49 -16.94 -18.76
N CYS A 203 -6.39 -17.33 -17.49
CA CYS A 203 -5.71 -18.56 -17.12
C CYS A 203 -6.55 -19.80 -17.45
N ARG A 204 -5.93 -20.77 -18.13
CA ARG A 204 -6.54 -22.09 -18.37
C ARG A 204 -6.66 -22.84 -17.06
N SER A 205 -7.78 -23.51 -16.85
CA SER A 205 -7.95 -24.36 -15.67
C SER A 205 -6.94 -25.52 -15.67
N TYR A 206 -6.60 -26.04 -14.48
CA TYR A 206 -5.69 -27.19 -14.35
C TYR A 206 -6.15 -28.38 -15.22
N THR A 207 -7.47 -28.61 -15.26
CA THR A 207 -8.07 -29.67 -16.08
C THR A 207 -7.98 -29.38 -17.58
N GLU A 208 -8.08 -28.13 -18.03
CA GLU A 208 -7.85 -27.81 -19.46
C GLU A 208 -6.37 -27.89 -19.84
N GLN A 209 -5.47 -27.57 -18.91
CA GLN A 209 -4.03 -27.62 -19.14
C GLN A 209 -3.49 -29.05 -19.18
N PHE A 210 -4.04 -29.95 -18.37
CA PHE A 210 -3.53 -31.31 -18.18
C PHE A 210 -4.57 -32.42 -18.38
N GLY A 211 -5.79 -32.11 -18.81
CA GLY A 211 -6.87 -33.08 -19.03
C GLY A 211 -6.54 -34.11 -20.10
N GLU A 212 -5.70 -33.74 -21.06
CA GLU A 212 -5.15 -34.67 -22.05
C GLU A 212 -4.04 -35.57 -21.50
N LEU A 213 -3.53 -35.40 -20.27
CA LEU A 213 -2.54 -36.33 -19.69
C LEU A 213 -3.18 -37.49 -18.92
N LEU A 214 -4.50 -37.45 -18.68
CA LEU A 214 -5.24 -38.50 -17.98
C LEU A 214 -5.23 -39.86 -18.73
N TRP A 215 -4.99 -39.88 -20.04
CA TRP A 215 -4.83 -41.15 -20.77
C TRP A 215 -3.46 -41.81 -20.57
N MET A 216 -2.43 -41.07 -20.13
CA MET A 216 -1.08 -41.64 -19.88
C MET A 216 -0.98 -42.42 -18.56
N VAL A 217 -2.03 -42.39 -17.71
CA VAL A 217 -2.07 -43.12 -16.42
C VAL A 217 -2.93 -44.39 -16.49
N LYS A 218 -3.29 -44.85 -17.70
CA LYS A 218 -3.73 -46.25 -17.87
C LYS A 218 -2.51 -47.15 -17.79
N THR A 219 -2.09 -47.46 -16.56
CA THR A 219 -1.20 -48.59 -16.31
C THR A 219 -1.84 -49.84 -16.90
N GLU A 220 -1.15 -50.47 -17.84
CA GLU A 220 -1.49 -51.77 -18.40
C GLU A 220 -1.72 -52.75 -17.23
N ARG A 221 -2.93 -53.31 -17.17
CA ARG A 221 -3.27 -54.48 -16.36
C ARG A 221 -3.35 -55.69 -17.27
#